data_AF-A0A961V443-F1
#
_entry.id   AF-A0A961V443-F1
#
_cell.length_a   1.000
_cell.length_b   1.000
_cell.length_c   1.000
_cell.angle_alpha   90.00
_cell.angle_beta   90.00
_cell.angle_gamma   90.00
#
_symmetry.space_group_name_H-M   'P 1'
#
loop_
_entity.id
_entity.type
_entity.pdbx_description
1 polymer ?
#
loop_
_entity_poly.entity_id
_entity_poly.type
_entity_poly.pdbx_seq_one_letter_code
_entity_poly.pdbx_strand_id
1 'polypeptide(L)'
;ILTGTYASDMGPWTPDAGKAIRYRDRLGRSDLAVLYNVSAEFAWSLDQRSLADRARSAVFSSVPDAVLVSGAITGEAAAMTDLESVKAVLPDTPVLANTGVKHATVAEVLKIADGCIVGSSLKVDGDTWKPVDPDRAAEFMRIVREARGG
;
A
#
# COMPACT_ATOMS: atom_id res chain seq x y z
N ILE A 1 -6.55 -6.22 1.43
CA ILE A 1 -6.86 -6.55 0.02
C ILE A 1 -8.35 -6.77 -0.11
N LEU A 2 -9.00 -6.12 -1.07
CA LEU A 2 -10.46 -6.19 -1.26
C LEU A 2 -10.88 -6.73 -2.64
N THR A 3 -9.92 -6.96 -3.54
CA THR A 3 -10.15 -7.42 -4.93
C THR A 3 -9.14 -8.48 -5.34
N GLY A 4 -9.54 -9.34 -6.28
CA GLY A 4 -8.73 -10.44 -6.80
C GLY A 4 -8.85 -11.72 -5.96
N THR A 5 -8.16 -12.77 -6.38
CA THR A 5 -8.11 -14.05 -5.66
C THR A 5 -6.65 -14.47 -5.51
N TYR A 6 -6.28 -14.94 -4.32
CA TYR A 6 -4.89 -15.27 -4.01
C TYR A 6 -4.77 -16.63 -3.34
N ALA A 7 -3.68 -17.33 -3.64
CA ALA A 7 -3.22 -18.48 -2.86
C ALA A 7 -2.27 -17.99 -1.78
N SER A 8 -2.62 -18.17 -0.51
CA SER A 8 -1.83 -17.73 0.65
C SER A 8 -1.46 -18.89 1.56
N ASP A 9 -0.44 -18.68 2.38
CA ASP A 9 -0.04 -19.58 3.47
C ASP A 9 -1.18 -19.82 4.49
N MET A 10 -2.19 -18.95 4.52
CA MET A 10 -3.38 -19.05 5.38
C MET A 10 -4.61 -19.65 4.66
N GLY A 11 -4.45 -20.18 3.45
CA GLY A 11 -5.55 -20.66 2.61
C GLY A 11 -5.96 -19.66 1.53
N PRO A 12 -7.00 -19.96 0.73
CA PRO A 12 -7.41 -19.10 -0.36
C PRO A 12 -7.99 -17.77 0.15
N TRP A 13 -7.51 -16.66 -0.40
CA TRP A 13 -8.08 -15.34 -0.16
C TRP A 13 -9.08 -15.02 -1.28
N THR A 14 -10.36 -14.94 -0.92
CA THR A 14 -11.49 -14.61 -1.81
C THR A 14 -12.22 -13.35 -1.33
N PRO A 15 -11.56 -12.18 -1.34
CA PRO A 15 -12.15 -10.94 -0.87
C PRO A 15 -13.37 -10.50 -1.69
N ASP A 16 -14.29 -9.80 -1.04
CA ASP A 16 -15.52 -9.25 -1.63
C ASP A 16 -15.61 -7.75 -1.32
N ALA A 17 -15.09 -6.93 -2.24
CA ALA A 17 -15.18 -5.47 -2.17
C ALA A 17 -16.65 -5.00 -2.01
N GLY A 18 -17.58 -5.60 -2.74
CA GLY A 18 -19.00 -5.23 -2.68
C GLY A 18 -19.59 -5.42 -1.29
N LYS A 19 -19.28 -6.54 -0.62
CA LYS A 19 -19.70 -6.80 0.76
C LYS A 19 -19.08 -5.82 1.75
N ALA A 20 -17.79 -5.51 1.60
CA ALA A 20 -17.11 -4.55 2.47
C ALA A 20 -17.70 -3.14 2.34
N ILE A 21 -17.94 -2.66 1.12
CA ILE A 21 -18.47 -1.31 0.88
C ILE A 21 -19.94 -1.20 1.28
N ARG A 22 -20.78 -2.22 1.02
CA ARG A 22 -22.15 -2.26 1.56
C ARG A 22 -22.19 -2.26 3.08
N TYR A 23 -21.21 -2.90 3.72
CA TYR A 23 -21.11 -2.88 5.17
C TYR A 23 -20.74 -1.50 5.70
N ARG A 24 -19.77 -0.82 5.07
CA ARG A 24 -19.42 0.58 5.37
C ARG A 24 -20.65 1.49 5.27
N ASP A 25 -21.40 1.37 4.18
CA ASP A 25 -22.61 2.15 3.93
C ASP A 25 -23.70 1.87 4.98
N ARG A 26 -23.94 0.60 5.31
CA ARG A 26 -24.91 0.21 6.35
C ARG A 26 -24.58 0.79 7.73
N LEU A 27 -23.30 1.02 8.03
CA LEU A 27 -22.87 1.66 9.28
C LEU A 27 -22.94 3.19 9.21
N GLY A 28 -23.33 3.79 8.08
CA GLY A 28 -23.35 5.24 7.89
C GLY A 28 -21.95 5.87 7.89
N ARG A 29 -20.93 5.10 7.50
CA ARG A 29 -19.51 5.50 7.62
C ARG A 29 -18.90 5.90 6.28
N SER A 30 -19.50 6.87 5.60
CA SER A 30 -18.95 7.45 4.36
C SER A 30 -17.63 8.21 4.58
N ASP A 31 -17.28 8.49 5.83
CA ASP A 31 -16.02 9.09 6.27
C ASP A 31 -14.84 8.11 6.32
N LEU A 32 -15.10 6.80 6.23
CA LEU A 32 -14.04 5.80 6.25
C LEU A 32 -13.37 5.67 4.88
N ALA A 33 -12.13 6.14 4.80
CA ALA A 33 -11.27 5.89 3.66
C ALA A 33 -10.99 4.39 3.48
N VAL A 34 -11.02 3.91 2.24
CA VAL A 34 -10.76 2.54 1.87
C VAL A 34 -9.55 2.46 0.95
N LEU A 35 -8.47 1.85 1.44
CA LEU A 35 -7.22 1.70 0.70
C LEU A 35 -7.06 0.25 0.25
N TYR A 36 -6.88 0.04 -1.05
CA TYR A 36 -6.90 -1.29 -1.65
C TYR A 36 -5.48 -1.71 -1.99
N ASN A 37 -4.98 -2.73 -1.30
CA ASN A 37 -3.74 -3.37 -1.67
C ASN A 37 -3.94 -4.27 -2.91
N VAL A 38 -3.11 -4.05 -3.94
CA VAL A 38 -3.17 -4.75 -5.24
C VAL A 38 -2.05 -5.77 -5.43
N SER A 39 -1.02 -5.75 -4.60
CA SER A 39 -0.03 -6.83 -4.49
C SER A 39 -0.09 -7.44 -3.08
N ALA A 40 -0.30 -8.74 -3.01
CA ALA A 40 -0.49 -9.38 -1.72
C ALA A 40 0.83 -9.67 -1.01
N GLU A 41 0.87 -9.33 0.27
CA GLU A 41 1.85 -9.89 1.20
C GLU A 41 1.43 -11.32 1.55
N PHE A 42 2.38 -12.26 1.64
CA PHE A 42 2.15 -13.67 2.02
C PHE A 42 1.15 -14.42 1.12
N ALA A 43 0.94 -13.95 -0.11
CA ALA A 43 0.06 -14.61 -1.05
C ALA A 43 0.48 -14.37 -2.50
N TRP A 44 0.13 -15.33 -3.35
CA TRP A 44 0.32 -15.27 -4.79
C TRP A 44 -1.00 -15.00 -5.49
N SER A 45 -1.04 -14.02 -6.39
CA SER A 45 -2.23 -13.72 -7.19
C SER A 45 -2.54 -14.86 -8.16
N LEU A 46 -3.77 -15.36 -8.15
CA LEU A 46 -4.24 -16.31 -9.17
C LEU A 46 -4.58 -15.61 -10.51
N ASP A 47 -4.69 -14.28 -10.49
CA ASP A 47 -4.81 -13.47 -11.69
C ASP A 47 -3.41 -13.18 -12.27
N GLN A 48 -3.18 -13.66 -13.49
CA GLN A 48 -1.90 -13.57 -14.21
C GLN A 48 -1.73 -12.27 -15.03
N ARG A 49 -2.72 -11.37 -15.01
CA ARG A 49 -2.54 -10.03 -15.59
C ARG A 49 -1.42 -9.27 -14.87
N SER A 50 -0.85 -8.30 -15.57
CA SER A 50 0.15 -7.40 -14.99
C SER A 50 -0.39 -6.71 -13.72
N LEU A 51 0.48 -6.33 -12.80
CA LEU A 51 0.07 -5.61 -11.59
C LEU A 51 -0.66 -4.30 -11.93
N ALA A 52 -0.18 -3.57 -12.93
CA ALA A 52 -0.80 -2.36 -13.46
C ALA A 52 -2.24 -2.62 -13.96
N ASP A 53 -2.48 -3.68 -14.74
CA ASP A 53 -3.82 -4.03 -15.19
C ASP A 53 -4.76 -4.43 -14.05
N ARG A 54 -4.24 -5.16 -13.07
CA ARG A 54 -4.99 -5.52 -11.86
C ARG A 54 -5.37 -4.27 -11.07
N ALA A 55 -4.46 -3.31 -10.93
CA ALA A 55 -4.71 -2.05 -10.26
C ALA A 55 -5.76 -1.20 -10.99
N ARG A 56 -5.63 -1.03 -12.31
CA ARG A 56 -6.63 -0.35 -13.16
C ARG A 56 -8.01 -1.00 -13.06
N SER A 57 -8.07 -2.33 -13.08
CA SER A 57 -9.31 -3.10 -12.91
C SER A 57 -9.92 -2.89 -11.52
N ALA A 58 -9.11 -2.87 -10.46
CA ALA A 58 -9.59 -2.64 -9.09
C ALA A 58 -10.16 -1.23 -8.92
N VAL A 59 -9.48 -0.21 -9.47
CA VAL A 59 -9.96 1.18 -9.42
C VAL A 59 -11.27 1.34 -10.16
N PHE A 60 -11.36 0.83 -11.40
CA PHE A 60 -12.58 0.94 -12.19
C PHE A 60 -13.77 0.20 -11.57
N SER A 61 -13.55 -1.01 -11.05
CA SER A 61 -14.65 -1.86 -10.56
C SER A 61 -15.08 -1.56 -9.13
N SER A 62 -14.16 -1.09 -8.29
CA SER A 62 -14.35 -1.06 -6.84
C SER A 62 -14.02 0.28 -6.17
N VAL A 63 -13.53 1.26 -6.94
CA VAL A 63 -13.39 2.69 -6.58
C VAL A 63 -12.78 2.92 -5.18
N PRO A 64 -11.53 2.49 -4.94
CA PRO A 64 -10.85 2.76 -3.69
C PRO A 64 -10.40 4.22 -3.59
N ASP A 65 -10.24 4.73 -2.36
CA ASP A 65 -9.70 6.07 -2.13
C ASP A 65 -8.18 6.14 -2.40
N ALA A 66 -7.50 5.00 -2.29
CA ALA A 66 -6.09 4.86 -2.67
C ALA A 66 -5.74 3.40 -3.00
N VAL A 67 -4.72 3.21 -3.82
CA VAL A 67 -4.13 1.91 -4.12
C VAL A 67 -2.82 1.75 -3.35
N LEU A 68 -2.61 0.57 -2.78
CA LEU A 68 -1.40 0.22 -2.05
C LEU A 68 -0.59 -0.79 -2.86
N VAL A 69 0.70 -0.54 -3.01
CA VAL A 69 1.66 -1.46 -3.64
C VAL A 69 2.64 -1.96 -2.59
N SER A 70 2.66 -3.28 -2.38
CA SER A 70 3.45 -3.99 -1.38
C SER A 70 4.49 -4.91 -2.03
N GLY A 71 5.57 -5.18 -1.31
CA GLY A 71 6.45 -6.32 -1.53
C GLY A 71 5.79 -7.64 -1.13
N ALA A 72 6.47 -8.76 -1.38
CA ALA A 72 5.91 -10.10 -1.15
C ALA A 72 5.81 -10.46 0.35
N ILE A 73 6.69 -9.91 1.19
CA ILE A 73 6.75 -10.16 2.64
C ILE A 73 6.76 -8.83 3.40
N THR A 74 6.18 -8.81 4.60
CA THR A 74 6.18 -7.63 5.46
C THR A 74 7.60 -7.13 5.75
N GLY A 75 7.80 -5.82 5.54
CA GLY A 75 9.09 -5.16 5.70
C GLY A 75 10.00 -5.21 4.47
N GLU A 76 9.66 -6.02 3.46
CA GLU A 76 10.29 -5.94 2.14
C GLU A 76 9.67 -4.79 1.34
N ALA A 77 10.53 -4.03 0.67
CA ALA A 77 10.09 -2.93 -0.17
C ALA A 77 9.38 -3.48 -1.41
N ALA A 78 8.31 -2.79 -1.84
CA ALA A 78 7.81 -2.99 -3.19
C ALA A 78 8.92 -2.69 -4.21
N ALA A 79 8.99 -3.48 -5.29
CA ALA A 79 9.90 -3.17 -6.37
C ALA A 79 9.53 -1.79 -6.95
N MET A 80 10.53 -0.92 -7.17
CA MET A 80 10.29 0.42 -7.71
C MET A 80 9.60 0.34 -9.08
N THR A 81 9.94 -0.65 -9.90
CA THR A 81 9.30 -0.91 -11.20
C THR A 81 7.82 -1.24 -11.08
N ASP A 82 7.40 -1.95 -10.02
CA ASP A 82 6.00 -2.26 -9.78
C ASP A 82 5.24 -0.98 -9.42
N LEU A 83 5.82 -0.17 -8.52
CA LEU A 83 5.25 1.10 -8.09
C LEU A 83 5.12 2.08 -9.27
N GLU A 84 6.15 2.20 -10.11
CA GLU A 84 6.16 2.99 -11.35
C GLU A 84 5.06 2.52 -12.32
N SER A 85 4.97 1.21 -12.56
CA SER A 85 3.98 0.65 -13.49
C SER A 85 2.53 0.92 -13.06
N VAL A 86 2.27 0.85 -11.75
CA VAL A 86 0.93 1.12 -11.18
C VAL A 86 0.64 2.62 -11.23
N LYS A 87 1.60 3.48 -10.84
CA LYS A 87 1.41 4.93 -10.90
C LYS A 87 1.15 5.42 -12.32
N ALA A 88 1.84 4.87 -13.31
CA ALA A 88 1.70 5.25 -14.71
C ALA A 88 0.27 5.03 -15.26
N VAL A 89 -0.44 4.01 -14.77
CA VAL A 89 -1.81 3.71 -15.22
C VAL A 89 -2.91 4.29 -14.32
N LEU A 90 -2.54 4.89 -13.19
CA LEU A 90 -3.44 5.51 -12.21
C LEU A 90 -3.04 6.98 -11.93
N PRO A 91 -3.17 7.89 -12.92
CA PRO A 91 -2.77 9.28 -12.75
C PRO A 91 -3.62 10.01 -11.68
N ASP A 92 -4.92 9.68 -11.62
CA ASP A 92 -5.90 10.40 -10.79
C ASP A 92 -6.25 9.69 -9.47
N THR A 93 -5.69 8.49 -9.23
CA THR A 93 -5.91 7.74 -7.98
C THR A 93 -4.62 7.73 -7.17
N PRO A 94 -4.65 8.09 -5.87
CA PRO A 94 -3.47 8.01 -5.02
C PRO A 94 -2.87 6.60 -4.98
N VAL A 95 -1.57 6.50 -5.26
CA VAL A 95 -0.79 5.27 -5.18
C VAL A 95 0.23 5.39 -4.06
N LEU A 96 0.17 4.49 -3.08
CA LEU A 96 1.05 4.49 -1.93
C LEU A 96 1.95 3.24 -1.91
N ALA A 97 3.22 3.42 -1.57
CA ALA A 97 4.10 2.31 -1.23
C ALA A 97 3.73 1.78 0.17
N ASN A 98 3.33 0.52 0.28
CA ASN A 98 2.75 -0.04 1.50
C ASN A 98 3.80 -0.62 2.47
N THR A 99 4.91 -1.13 1.95
CA THR A 99 5.86 -1.93 2.73
C THR A 99 7.30 -1.52 2.45
N GLY A 100 8.16 -1.78 3.44
CA GLY A 100 9.62 -1.65 3.32
C GLY A 100 10.17 -0.24 3.10
N VAL A 101 9.36 0.79 3.28
CA VAL A 101 9.83 2.18 3.24
C VAL A 101 10.70 2.48 4.47
N LYS A 102 11.87 3.07 4.23
CA LYS A 102 12.91 3.38 5.23
C LYS A 102 13.34 4.83 5.07
N HIS A 103 14.01 5.39 6.08
CA HIS A 103 14.64 6.72 6.01
C HIS A 103 15.50 6.89 4.76
N ALA A 104 16.29 5.86 4.42
CA ALA A 104 17.18 5.89 3.26
C ALA A 104 16.47 5.78 1.90
N THR A 105 15.23 5.31 1.85
CA THR A 105 14.52 5.02 0.59
C THR A 105 13.30 5.92 0.34
N VAL A 106 12.78 6.58 1.38
CA VAL A 106 11.54 7.36 1.29
C VAL A 106 11.60 8.48 0.26
N ALA A 107 12.76 9.14 0.10
CA ALA A 107 12.92 10.19 -0.89
C ALA A 107 12.74 9.68 -2.32
N GLU A 108 13.32 8.53 -2.66
CA GLU A 108 13.16 7.91 -3.98
C GLU A 108 11.74 7.39 -4.21
N VAL A 109 11.13 6.78 -3.18
CA VAL A 109 9.74 6.32 -3.23
C VAL A 109 8.79 7.47 -3.55
N LEU A 110 8.96 8.63 -2.89
CA LEU A 110 8.10 9.80 -3.06
C LEU A 110 8.31 10.54 -4.39
N LYS A 111 9.32 10.20 -5.20
CA LYS A 111 9.40 10.68 -6.60
C LYS A 111 8.33 10.04 -7.49
N ILE A 112 7.79 8.89 -7.09
CA ILE A 112 6.83 8.10 -7.88
C ILE A 112 5.49 8.02 -7.16
N ALA A 113 5.49 7.61 -5.89
CA ALA A 113 4.27 7.44 -5.11
C ALA A 113 3.77 8.75 -4.52
N ASP A 114 2.45 8.84 -4.37
CA ASP A 114 1.78 9.97 -3.72
C ASP A 114 1.98 9.94 -2.19
N GLY A 115 2.44 8.80 -1.65
CA GLY A 115 2.77 8.63 -0.23
C GLY A 115 3.25 7.22 0.10
N CYS A 116 3.35 6.92 1.38
CA CYS A 116 3.75 5.59 1.84
C CYS A 116 3.12 5.24 3.19
N ILE A 117 3.06 3.93 3.46
CA ILE A 117 2.82 3.38 4.80
C ILE A 117 4.16 2.92 5.35
N VAL A 118 4.47 3.35 6.58
CA VAL A 118 5.73 3.06 7.25
C VAL A 118 5.45 2.57 8.68
N GLY A 119 6.15 1.50 9.09
CA GLY A 119 5.97 0.87 10.38
C GLY A 119 7.30 0.64 11.09
N SER A 120 7.91 -0.53 10.86
CA SER A 120 9.14 -0.97 11.54
C SER A 120 10.27 0.06 11.51
N SER A 121 10.47 0.78 10.40
CA SER A 121 11.49 1.84 10.29
C SER A 121 11.38 2.92 11.38
N LEU A 122 10.17 3.20 11.89
CA LEU A 122 9.93 4.18 12.94
C LEU A 122 10.08 3.60 14.36
N LYS A 123 10.21 2.28 14.50
CA LYS A 123 10.29 1.60 15.80
C LYS A 123 11.74 1.48 16.27
N VAL A 124 11.91 1.35 17.58
CA VAL A 124 13.23 1.15 18.21
C VAL A 124 13.95 -0.01 17.51
N ASP A 125 15.19 0.22 17.07
CA ASP A 125 16.04 -0.71 16.31
C ASP A 125 15.42 -1.30 15.02
N GLY A 126 14.32 -0.74 14.52
CA GLY A 126 13.62 -1.32 13.37
C GLY A 126 12.77 -2.56 13.70
N ASP A 127 12.55 -2.87 14.98
CA ASP A 127 11.83 -4.07 15.40
C ASP A 127 10.31 -3.84 15.39
N THR A 128 9.59 -4.63 14.61
CA THR A 128 8.13 -4.58 14.47
C THR A 128 7.41 -4.72 15.81
N TRP A 129 7.98 -5.39 16.80
CA TRP A 129 7.33 -5.62 18.09
C TRP A 129 7.65 -4.55 19.14
N LYS A 130 8.58 -3.64 18.85
CA LYS A 130 8.92 -2.53 19.74
C LYS A 130 8.02 -1.31 19.54
N PRO A 131 7.96 -0.39 20.52
CA PRO A 131 7.25 0.88 20.35
C PRO A 131 7.88 1.75 19.26
N VAL A 132 7.10 2.71 18.76
CA VAL A 132 7.60 3.79 17.90
C VAL A 132 8.61 4.61 18.72
N ASP A 133 9.74 4.89 18.10
CA ASP A 133 10.76 5.79 18.62
C ASP A 133 10.48 7.21 18.08
N PRO A 134 10.19 8.19 18.97
CA PRO A 134 9.86 9.55 18.56
C PRO A 134 10.95 10.22 17.72
N ASP A 135 12.23 9.97 18.01
CA ASP A 135 13.34 10.61 17.30
C ASP A 135 13.46 10.03 15.90
N ARG A 136 13.29 8.72 15.75
CA ARG A 136 13.24 8.06 14.43
C ARG A 136 12.05 8.54 13.61
N ALA A 137 10.89 8.73 14.22
CA ALA A 137 9.71 9.26 13.55
C ALA A 137 9.91 10.72 13.10
N ALA A 138 10.50 11.57 13.97
CA ALA A 138 10.80 12.95 13.65
C ALA A 138 11.79 13.06 12.47
N GLU A 139 12.85 12.24 12.49
CA GLU A 139 13.86 12.20 11.43
C GLU A 139 13.27 11.69 10.11
N PHE A 140 12.42 10.66 10.14
CA PHE A 140 11.71 10.20 8.94
C PHE A 140 10.90 11.33 8.31
N MET A 141 10.15 12.07 9.14
CA MET A 141 9.33 13.17 8.67
C MET A 141 10.15 14.38 8.19
N ARG A 142 11.38 14.59 8.71
CA ARG A 142 12.31 15.59 8.18
C ARG A 142 12.65 15.28 6.72
N ILE A 143 13.07 14.04 6.45
CA ILE A 143 13.42 13.58 5.09
C ILE A 143 12.22 13.68 4.14
N VAL A 144 11.03 13.29 4.61
CA VAL A 144 9.78 13.39 3.82
C VAL A 144 9.46 14.84 3.43
N ARG A 145 9.62 15.79 4.36
CA ARG A 145 9.37 17.22 4.07
C ARG A 145 10.35 17.74 3.02
N GLU A 146 11.64 17.46 3.20
CA GLU A 146 12.68 17.84 2.24
C GLU A 146 12.42 17.26 0.84
N ALA A 147 12.06 15.97 0.77
CA ALA A 147 11.75 15.30 -0.50
C ALA A 147 10.53 15.90 -1.24
N ARG A 148 9.59 16.51 -0.49
CA ARG A 148 8.39 17.15 -1.04
C ARG A 148 8.56 18.64 -1.33
N GLY A 149 9.76 19.19 -1.18
CA GLY A 149 10.04 20.61 -1.39
C GLY A 149 9.48 21.52 -0.28
N GLY A 150 9.34 20.99 0.93
CA GLY A 150 9.03 21.75 2.14
C GLY A 150 10.25 22.45 2.74
#